data_AF-A0A4Q7AYE1-F1
#
_entry.id   AF-A0A4Q7AYE1-F1
#
_cell.length_a   1.000
_cell.length_b   1.000
_cell.length_c   1.000
_cell.angle_alpha   90.00
_cell.angle_beta   90.00
_cell.angle_gamma   90.00
#
_symmetry.space_group_name_H-M   'P 1'
#
loop_
_entity.id
_entity.type
_entity.pdbx_description
1 polymer ?
#
loop_
_entity_poly.entity_id
_entity_poly.type
_entity_poly.pdbx_seq_one_letter_code
_entity_poly.pdbx_strand_id
1 'polypeptide(L)' 'MSTALWILIYILDCIVTKWIISWGGASYIQGWKTWSFFSSSQSEEWTKDQLIMMAWFFWIAFSIGLFNPEFRFYKLKNSL' A
#
# COMPACT_ATOMS: atom_id res chain seq x y z
N MET A 1 12.77 9.61 -6.82
CA MET A 1 12.53 10.03 -5.42
C MET A 1 13.84 9.97 -4.64
N SER A 2 14.04 10.79 -3.60
CA SER A 2 15.21 10.64 -2.71
C SER A 2 15.17 9.26 -2.04
N THR A 3 16.33 8.61 -1.89
CA THR A 3 16.45 7.30 -1.24
C THR A 3 15.96 7.32 0.20
N ALA A 4 16.22 8.40 0.95
CA ALA A 4 15.76 8.54 2.33
C ALA A 4 14.23 8.58 2.40
N LEU A 5 13.59 9.33 1.48
CA LEU A 5 12.13 9.38 1.39
C LEU A 5 11.56 8.00 1.01
N TRP A 6 12.22 7.25 0.14
CA TRP A 6 11.82 5.88 -0.22
C TRP A 6 11.84 4.94 0.98
N ILE A 7 12.92 4.99 1.77
CA ILE A 7 13.05 4.19 2.98
C ILE A 7 11.95 4.55 3.99
N LEU A 8 11.65 5.83 4.16
CA LEU A 8 10.58 6.27 5.07
C LEU A 8 9.20 5.73 4.63
N ILE A 9 8.87 5.83 3.34
CA ILE A 9 7.60 5.28 2.83
C ILE A 9 7.59 3.75 2.96
N TYR A 10 8.71 3.06 2.71
CA TYR A 10 8.80 1.62 2.87
C TYR A 10 8.57 1.17 4.33
N ILE A 11 9.10 1.91 5.30
CA ILE A 11 8.86 1.63 6.73
C ILE A 11 7.38 1.79 7.06
N LEU A 12 6.73 2.84 6.56
CA LEU A 12 5.29 3.05 6.74
C LEU A 12 4.48 1.93 6.09
N ASP A 13 4.83 1.53 4.86
CA ASP A 13 4.21 0.43 4.14
C ASP A 13 4.33 -0.91 4.91
N CYS A 14 5.49 -1.18 5.51
CA CYS A 14 5.69 -2.35 6.37
C CYS A 14 4.80 -2.31 7.62
N ILE A 15 4.67 -1.16 8.28
CA ILE A 15 3.83 -0.99 9.47
C ILE A 15 2.36 -1.19 9.09
N VAL A 16 1.90 -0.58 8.01
CA VAL A 16 0.53 -0.71 7.49
C VAL A 16 0.23 -2.15 7.11
N THR A 17 1.12 -2.80 6.36
CA THR A 17 0.99 -4.20 5.97
C THR A 17 0.92 -5.12 7.18
N LYS A 18 1.79 -4.92 8.18
CA LYS A 18 1.75 -5.67 9.45
C LYS A 18 0.44 -5.44 10.20
N TRP A 19 -0.04 -4.20 10.24
CA TRP A 19 -1.31 -3.88 10.88
C TRP A 19 -2.50 -4.58 10.21
N ILE A 20 -2.55 -4.55 8.87
CA ILE A 20 -3.61 -5.21 8.08
C ILE A 20 -3.60 -6.73 8.29
N ILE A 21 -2.42 -7.35 8.20
CA ILE A 21 -2.28 -8.82 8.24
C ILE A 21 -2.41 -9.38 9.67
N SER A 22 -1.79 -8.74 10.66
CA SER A 22 -1.56 -9.35 11.98
C SER A 22 -2.27 -8.68 13.14
N TRP A 23 -2.55 -7.38 13.07
CA TRP A 23 -3.12 -6.61 14.20
C TRP A 23 -4.60 -6.30 14.05
N GLY A 24 -5.29 -6.98 13.13
CA GLY A 24 -6.72 -6.81 12.91
C GLY A 24 -7.09 -5.63 12.02
N GLY A 25 -6.12 -4.99 11.35
CA GLY A 25 -6.38 -3.89 10.42
C GLY A 25 -7.33 -4.29 9.29
N ALA A 26 -7.21 -5.52 8.75
CA ALA A 26 -8.13 -6.03 7.74
C ALA A 26 -9.60 -6.04 8.23
N SER A 27 -9.84 -6.48 9.47
CA SER A 27 -11.18 -6.45 10.07
C SER A 27 -11.66 -5.03 10.40
N TYR A 28 -10.74 -4.11 10.69
CA TYR A 28 -11.07 -2.72 10.98
C TYR A 28 -11.51 -1.94 9.73
N ILE A 29 -10.86 -2.17 8.58
CA ILE A 29 -11.13 -1.46 7.31
C ILE A 29 -12.19 -2.13 6.46
N GLN A 30 -12.59 -3.37 6.79
CA GLN A 30 -13.63 -4.10 6.07
C GLN A 30 -14.93 -3.27 5.92
N GLY A 31 -15.57 -3.39 4.76
CA GLY A 31 -16.78 -2.63 4.42
C GLY A 31 -16.47 -1.22 3.91
N TRP A 32 -17.30 -0.23 4.26
CA TRP A 32 -17.23 1.12 3.69
C TRP A 32 -15.88 1.85 3.90
N LYS A 33 -15.13 1.51 4.96
CA LYS A 33 -13.81 2.11 5.24
C LYS A 33 -12.74 1.68 4.23
N THR A 34 -12.95 0.57 3.52
CA THR A 34 -12.06 0.09 2.46
C THR A 34 -11.95 1.13 1.35
N TRP A 35 -13.07 1.78 1.02
CA TRP A 35 -13.12 2.85 0.02
C TRP A 35 -12.19 4.01 0.39
N SER A 36 -12.24 4.49 1.63
CA SER A 36 -11.37 5.58 2.09
C SER A 36 -9.91 5.16 2.19
N PHE A 37 -9.64 3.90 2.56
CA PHE A 37 -8.27 3.43 2.78
C PHE A 37 -7.52 3.16 1.47
N PHE A 38 -8.14 2.48 0.50
CA PHE A 38 -7.51 2.14 -0.78
C PHE A 38 -7.87 3.11 -1.91
N SER A 39 -8.73 4.11 -1.67
CA SER A 39 -9.25 5.02 -2.71
C SER A 39 -9.83 4.28 -3.93
N SER A 40 -10.29 3.04 -3.76
CA SER A 40 -10.83 2.20 -4.83
C SER A 40 -12.34 2.29 -4.85
N SER A 41 -12.94 2.71 -5.96
CA SER A 41 -14.39 2.64 -6.16
C SER A 41 -14.80 1.19 -6.44
N GLN A 42 -15.11 0.42 -5.41
CA GLN A 42 -15.87 -0.79 -5.60
C GLN A 42 -17.07 -0.77 -4.66
N SER A 43 -18.25 -0.80 -5.29
CA SER A 43 -19.56 -1.00 -4.69
C SER A 43 -19.70 -2.37 -4.00
N GLU A 44 -18.63 -3.16 -3.96
CA GLU A 44 -18.58 -4.51 -3.43
C GLU A 44 -17.74 -4.50 -2.15
N GLU A 45 -18.32 -4.99 -1.05
CA GLU A 45 -17.60 -5.08 0.22
C GLU A 45 -16.49 -6.12 0.11
N TRP A 46 -15.25 -5.67 0.23
CA TRP A 46 -14.13 -6.58 0.19
C TRP A 46 -14.13 -7.49 1.41
N THR A 47 -13.87 -8.77 1.18
CA THR A 47 -13.67 -9.73 2.27
C THR A 47 -12.33 -9.47 2.95
N LYS A 48 -12.21 -9.94 4.21
CA LYS A 48 -10.95 -9.85 4.97
C LYS A 48 -9.75 -10.42 4.20
N ASP A 49 -9.95 -11.52 3.49
CA ASP A 49 -8.87 -12.17 2.73
C ASP A 49 -8.46 -11.36 1.50
N GLN A 50 -9.40 -10.70 0.83
CA GLN A 50 -9.10 -9.78 -0.27
C GLN A 50 -8.27 -8.58 0.20
N LEU A 51 -8.58 -8.03 1.38
CA LEU A 51 -7.80 -6.95 1.99
C LEU A 51 -6.38 -7.39 2.33
N ILE A 52 -6.22 -8.61 2.87
CA ILE A 52 -4.92 -9.19 3.16
C ILE A 52 -4.11 -9.41 1.87
N MET A 53 -4.73 -9.98 0.83
CA MET A 53 -4.10 -10.16 -0.47
C MET A 53 -3.66 -8.84 -1.08
N MET A 54 -4.48 -7.79 -0.96
CA MET A 54 -4.13 -6.47 -1.47
C MET A 54 -2.95 -5.85 -0.72
N ALA A 55 -2.90 -5.98 0.61
CA ALA A 55 -1.76 -5.54 1.40
C ALA A 55 -0.47 -6.26 0.99
N TRP A 56 -0.52 -7.58 0.76
CA TRP A 56 0.61 -8.33 0.23
C TRP A 56 1.05 -7.85 -1.15
N PHE A 57 0.10 -7.58 -2.05
CA PHE A 57 0.39 -7.08 -3.39
C PHE A 57 1.15 -5.74 -3.33
N PHE A 58 0.68 -4.78 -2.52
CA PHE A 58 1.37 -3.51 -2.34
C PHE A 58 2.76 -3.68 -1.73
N TRP A 59 2.89 -4.49 -0.68
CA TRP A 59 4.17 -4.72 -0.03
C TRP A 59 5.22 -5.35 -0.96
N ILE A 60 4.81 -6.32 -1.79
CA ILE A 60 5.69 -6.94 -2.80
C ILE A 60 6.09 -5.90 -3.86
N ALA A 61 5.13 -5.15 -4.40
CA ALA A 61 5.39 -4.12 -5.39
C ALA A 61 6.37 -3.06 -4.85
N PHE A 62 6.19 -2.63 -3.60
CA PHE A 62 7.08 -1.66 -2.95
C PHE A 62 8.47 -2.24 -2.67
N SER A 63 8.54 -3.52 -2.29
CA SER A 63 9.80 -4.25 -2.06
C SER A 63 10.63 -4.39 -3.34
N ILE A 64 10.02 -4.57 -4.51
CA ILE A 64 10.74 -4.59 -5.80
C ILE A 64 11.46 -3.25 -6.04
N GLY A 65 10.87 -2.14 -5.62
CA GLY A 65 11.49 -0.82 -5.69
C GLY A 65 12.76 -0.70 -4.83
N LEU A 66 12.96 -1.53 -3.80
CA LEU A 66 14.23 -1.54 -3.06
C LEU A 66 15.40 -1.99 -3.95
N PHE A 67 15.19 -3.01 -4.79
CA PHE A 67 16.23 -3.59 -5.62
C PHE A 67 16.40 -2.89 -6.96
N ASN A 68 15.32 -2.31 -7.49
CA ASN A 68 15.35 -1.62 -8.76
C ASN A 68 14.86 -0.17 -8.62
N PRO A 69 15.80 0.81 -8.62
CA PRO A 69 15.51 2.24 -8.52
C PRO A 69 14.55 2.76 -9.59
N GLU A 70 14.47 2.11 -10.75
CA GLU A 70 13.57 2.50 -11.85
C GLU A 70 12.09 2.25 -11.52
N PHE A 71 11.77 1.43 -10.51
CA PHE A 71 10.39 1.29 -10.03
C PHE A 71 10.06 2.26 -8.90
N ARG A 72 11.01 3.10 -8.47
CA ARG A 72 10.79 4.11 -7.42
C ARG A 72 10.10 5.38 -7.91
N PHE A 73 9.60 5.41 -9.15
CA PHE A 73 9.16 6.64 -9.80
C PHE A 73 7.69 6.98 -9.56
N TYR A 74 7.48 8.10 -8.86
CA TYR A 74 6.79 9.23 -9.47
C TYR A 74 7.83 10.08 -10.20
N LYS A 75 7.87 10.05 -11.54
CA LYS A 75 8.33 11.25 -12.26
C LYS A 75 7.19 12.25 -12.06
N LEU A 76 7.31 13.13 -11.06
CA LEU A 76 6.59 14.40 -11.14
C LEU A 76 7.13 15.05 -12.41
N LYS A 77 6.37 14.92 -13.48
CA LYS A 77 6.55 15.70 -14.69
C LYS A 77 6.22 17.13 -14.27
N ASN A 78 7.18 17.82 -13.66
CA ASN A 78 7.21 19.27 -13.71
C ASN A 78 7.51 19.61 -15.17
N SER A 79 6.47 19.50 -16.01
CA SER A 79 6.29 20.39 -17.13
C SER A 79 5.99 21.75 -16.54
N LEU A 80 7.02 22.60 -16.46
CA LEU A 80 6.98 24.05 -16.66
C LEU A 80 8.43 24.51 -16.83
#